data_AF-A0A9X3MZH5-F1
#
_entry.id   AF-A0A9X3MZH5-F1
#
_cell.length_a   1.000
_cell.length_b   1.000
_cell.length_c   1.000
_cell.angle_alpha   90.00
_cell.angle_beta   90.00
_cell.angle_gamma   90.00
#
_symmetry.space_group_name_H-M   'P 1'
#
loop_
_entity.id
_entity.type
_entity.pdbx_description
1 polymer ?
#
loop_
_entity_poly.entity_id
_entity_poly.type
_entity_poly.pdbx_seq_one_letter_code
_entity_poly.pdbx_strand_id
1 'polypeptide(L)'
;MRRPSAAMLVALLALFVALGGPAQAKHFINGKDIRRGTVASAQIKDRSLAELDLSPTAIRALQVTPDGSIGANKLVPGAIGGLQIADGTVSGTDLVDGTVTAADIADGAIGSGRLADSSVTGAKIADGTLTTADIARFSGAFRILADDLGVIKAHECWSREPRGLAPEAAGADISQDALLVVPRGSFNGQTFSFNYRTSAPNPNDPGAASRFVLTLCNRTDVDAAPASVAFSYIIFDLP
;
A
#
# COMPACT_ATOMS: atom_id res chain seq x y z
N MET A 1 58.90 37.97 80.44
CA MET A 1 58.57 37.11 79.29
C MET A 1 59.49 35.90 79.29
N ARG A 2 58.95 34.69 79.51
CA ARG A 2 59.74 33.44 79.60
C ARG A 2 60.10 33.02 78.16
N ARG A 3 61.40 32.96 77.84
CA ARG A 3 61.84 32.50 76.51
C ARG A 3 61.41 31.04 76.34
N PRO A 4 60.74 30.67 75.23
CA PRO A 4 60.36 29.29 74.99
C PRO A 4 61.61 28.41 74.97
N SER A 5 61.53 27.26 75.65
CA SER A 5 62.59 26.24 75.64
C SER A 5 62.85 25.78 74.21
N ALA A 6 64.11 25.43 73.90
CA ALA A 6 64.47 24.85 72.60
C ALA A 6 63.57 23.66 72.24
N ALA A 7 63.17 22.85 73.22
CA ALA A 7 62.24 21.74 73.02
C ALA A 7 60.83 22.18 72.60
N MET A 8 60.35 23.32 73.11
CA MET A 8 59.03 23.85 72.76
C MET A 8 59.04 24.46 71.35
N LEU A 9 60.15 25.12 70.96
CA LEU A 9 60.32 25.59 69.59
C LEU A 9 60.39 24.44 68.58
N VAL A 10 61.14 23.38 68.90
CA VAL A 10 61.21 22.18 68.05
C VAL A 10 59.86 21.47 67.98
N ALA A 11 59.13 21.35 69.10
CA ALA A 11 57.80 20.76 69.11
C ALA A 11 56.78 21.59 68.29
N LEU A 12 56.84 22.92 68.37
CA LEU A 12 55.97 23.80 67.57
C LEU A 12 56.31 23.73 66.08
N LEU A 13 57.59 23.67 65.71
CA LEU A 13 58.03 23.46 64.32
C LEU A 13 57.59 22.09 63.80
N ALA A 14 57.79 21.04 64.58
CA ALA A 14 57.38 19.68 64.22
C ALA A 14 55.86 19.59 64.05
N LEU A 15 55.09 20.24 64.92
CA LEU A 15 53.64 20.31 64.82
C LEU A 15 53.19 21.06 63.56
N PHE A 16 53.86 22.18 63.24
CA PHE A 16 53.56 22.94 62.03
C PHE A 16 53.86 22.15 60.74
N VAL A 17 54.97 21.41 60.72
CA VAL A 17 55.34 20.54 59.59
C VAL A 17 54.39 19.34 59.48
N ALA A 18 54.04 18.70 60.60
CA ALA A 18 53.12 17.56 60.62
C ALA A 18 51.69 17.93 60.19
N LEU A 19 51.21 19.12 60.57
CA LEU A 19 49.89 19.62 60.19
C LEU A 19 49.85 20.22 58.77
N GLY A 20 51.00 20.62 58.22
CA GLY A 20 51.08 21.21 56.87
C GLY A 20 50.98 20.19 55.72
N GLY A 21 51.30 18.91 55.97
CA GLY A 21 51.37 17.87 54.94
C GLY A 21 50.08 17.66 54.13
N PRO A 22 48.90 17.49 54.76
CA PRO A 22 47.65 17.23 54.04
C PRO A 22 47.18 18.41 53.17
N ALA A 23 47.43 19.64 53.60
CA ALA A 23 47.03 20.85 52.88
C ALA A 23 47.86 21.07 51.61
N GLN A 24 49.15 20.70 51.64
CA GLN A 24 50.05 20.78 50.49
C GLN A 24 49.80 19.67 49.47
N ALA A 25 49.35 18.48 49.91
CA ALA A 25 49.11 17.33 49.03
C ALA A 25 48.12 17.62 47.89
N LYS A 26 47.11 18.49 48.12
CA LYS A 26 46.14 18.92 47.08
C LYS A 26 46.81 19.59 45.88
N HIS A 27 47.97 20.24 46.09
CA HIS A 27 48.68 20.94 45.02
C HIS A 27 49.66 20.06 44.25
N PHE A 28 50.07 18.93 44.82
CA PHE A 28 51.10 18.05 44.23
C PHE A 28 50.53 16.79 43.58
N ILE A 29 49.40 16.25 44.06
CA ILE A 29 48.80 15.05 43.48
C ILE A 29 47.96 15.44 42.26
N ASN A 30 48.46 15.11 41.07
CA ASN A 30 47.74 15.30 39.82
C ASN A 30 47.49 13.94 39.13
N GLY A 31 46.84 13.95 37.97
CA GLY A 31 46.49 12.72 37.25
C GLY A 31 47.67 11.82 36.88
N LYS A 32 48.91 12.33 36.83
CA LYS A 32 50.12 11.53 36.56
C LYS A 32 50.55 10.67 37.74
N ASP A 33 50.20 11.09 38.95
CA ASP A 33 50.52 10.38 40.20
C ASP A 33 49.49 9.27 40.49
N ILE A 34 48.41 9.21 39.73
CA ILE A 34 47.35 8.21 39.82
C ILE A 34 47.62 7.10 38.82
N ARG A 35 47.82 5.88 39.32
CA ARG A 35 48.01 4.70 38.46
C ARG A 35 46.70 4.34 37.74
N ARG A 36 46.82 3.84 36.50
CA ARG A 36 45.66 3.40 35.71
C ARG A 36 44.89 2.30 36.45
N GLY A 37 43.57 2.43 36.54
CA GLY A 37 42.68 1.42 37.13
C GLY A 37 42.65 1.40 38.66
N THR A 38 43.33 2.31 39.38
CA THR A 38 43.29 2.34 40.85
C THR A 38 42.15 3.14 41.44
N VAL A 39 41.47 3.95 40.63
CA VAL A 39 40.24 4.65 41.03
C VAL A 39 39.05 3.77 40.64
N ALA A 40 38.46 3.12 41.63
CA ALA A 40 37.21 2.38 41.55
C ALA A 40 36.05 3.24 42.06
N SER A 41 34.82 2.78 41.83
CA SER A 41 33.59 3.49 42.23
C SER A 41 33.54 3.81 43.73
N ALA A 42 34.09 2.97 44.59
CA ALA A 42 34.11 3.21 46.04
C ALA A 42 34.92 4.45 46.47
N GLN A 43 35.89 4.89 45.66
CA GLN A 43 36.68 6.10 45.94
C GLN A 43 36.04 7.39 45.39
N ILE A 44 34.93 7.26 44.68
CA ILE A 44 34.17 8.38 44.13
C ILE A 44 32.86 8.44 44.90
N LYS A 45 32.61 9.53 45.61
CA LYS A 45 31.37 9.69 46.36
C LYS A 45 30.20 9.87 45.38
N ASP A 46 29.05 9.28 45.68
CA ASP A 46 27.85 9.44 44.85
C ASP A 46 27.55 10.92 44.60
N ARG A 47 27.28 11.23 43.32
CA ARG A 47 26.98 12.59 42.85
C ARG A 47 28.09 13.63 43.09
N SER A 48 29.33 13.22 43.38
CA SER A 48 30.44 14.15 43.60
C SER A 48 31.16 14.61 42.33
N LEU A 49 30.89 13.98 41.18
CA LEU A 49 31.41 14.40 39.88
C LEU A 49 30.40 15.33 39.21
N ALA A 50 30.82 16.57 38.95
CA ALA A 50 30.08 17.55 38.16
C ALA A 50 30.52 17.52 36.69
N GLU A 51 29.75 18.14 35.80
CA GLU A 51 30.10 18.26 34.38
C GLU A 51 31.46 18.97 34.17
N LEU A 52 31.83 19.89 35.06
CA LEU A 52 33.11 20.59 34.99
C LEU A 52 34.32 19.67 35.30
N ASP A 53 34.09 18.57 36.04
CA ASP A 53 35.15 17.62 36.42
C ASP A 53 35.49 16.65 35.28
N LEU A 54 34.65 16.60 34.25
CA LEU A 54 34.82 15.74 33.08
C LEU A 54 35.07 16.61 31.84
N SER A 55 35.95 16.16 30.95
CA SER A 55 36.07 16.85 29.67
C SER A 55 34.77 16.70 28.87
N PRO A 56 34.42 17.68 28.01
CA PRO A 56 33.26 17.55 27.12
C PRO A 56 33.28 16.29 26.26
N THR A 57 34.48 15.81 25.90
CA THR A 57 34.68 14.54 25.20
C THR A 57 34.36 13.31 26.06
N ALA A 58 34.72 13.31 27.35
CA ALA A 58 34.38 12.24 28.27
C ALA A 58 32.87 12.17 28.52
N ILE A 59 32.21 13.33 28.65
CA ILE A 59 30.75 13.42 28.79
C ILE A 59 30.06 12.87 27.54
N ARG A 60 30.48 13.28 26.34
CA ARG A 60 29.95 12.74 25.08
C ARG A 60 30.15 11.23 24.97
N ALA A 61 31.31 10.69 25.36
CA ALA A 61 31.55 9.25 25.34
C ALA A 61 30.65 8.46 26.32
N LEU A 62 30.20 9.09 27.41
CA LEU A 62 29.25 8.51 28.36
C LEU A 62 27.78 8.65 27.91
N GLN A 63 27.47 9.72 27.16
CA GLN A 63 26.10 10.03 26.71
C GLN A 63 25.75 9.45 25.34
N VAL A 64 26.74 9.21 24.48
CA VAL A 64 26.51 8.64 23.15
C VAL A 64 26.44 7.14 23.28
N THR A 65 25.26 6.57 23.02
CA THR A 65 25.11 5.15 22.72
C THR A 65 25.86 4.86 21.43
N PRO A 66 26.91 4.01 21.45
CA PRO A 66 27.62 3.64 20.23
C PRO A 66 26.67 3.02 19.19
N ASP A 67 26.97 3.19 17.91
CA ASP A 67 26.18 2.58 16.83
C ASP A 67 26.06 1.07 17.02
N GLY A 68 24.86 0.53 16.85
CA GLY A 68 24.56 -0.89 17.05
C GLY A 68 24.55 -1.34 18.52
N SER A 69 24.79 -0.47 19.50
CA SER A 69 24.75 -0.84 20.91
C SER A 69 23.33 -1.12 21.43
N ILE A 70 22.29 -0.66 20.72
CA ILE A 70 20.89 -0.95 21.00
C ILE A 70 20.43 -2.13 20.13
N GLY A 71 20.57 -3.34 20.68
CA GLY A 71 20.02 -4.56 20.07
C GLY A 71 18.57 -4.81 20.48
N ALA A 72 17.92 -5.78 19.82
CA ALA A 72 16.52 -6.14 20.07
C ALA A 72 16.22 -6.47 21.54
N ASN A 73 17.16 -7.07 22.26
CA ASN A 73 17.01 -7.40 23.69
C ASN A 73 17.00 -6.17 24.62
N LYS A 74 17.39 -4.99 24.13
CA LYS A 74 17.34 -3.72 24.88
C LYS A 74 16.07 -2.92 24.59
N LEU A 75 15.23 -3.38 23.66
CA LEU A 75 13.96 -2.77 23.31
C LEU A 75 12.83 -3.63 23.89
N VAL A 76 11.99 -3.02 24.72
CA VAL A 76 10.75 -3.67 25.17
C VAL A 76 9.69 -3.62 24.06
N PRO A 77 8.77 -4.59 23.99
CA PRO A 77 7.67 -4.54 23.03
C PRO A 77 6.90 -3.22 23.10
N GLY A 78 6.66 -2.60 21.93
CA GLY A 78 5.98 -1.30 21.84
C GLY A 78 6.84 -0.08 22.16
N ALA A 79 8.14 -0.24 22.46
CA ALA A 79 9.03 0.91 22.69
C ALA A 79 9.22 1.80 21.45
N ILE A 80 9.08 1.23 20.25
CA ILE A 80 9.18 1.92 18.97
C ILE A 80 7.78 1.95 18.33
N GLY A 81 7.22 3.13 18.16
CA GLY A 81 5.97 3.36 17.44
C GLY A 81 6.20 4.22 16.19
N GLY A 82 5.10 4.65 15.56
CA GLY A 82 5.17 5.42 14.31
C GLY A 82 5.94 6.74 14.41
N LEU A 83 5.88 7.42 15.57
CA LEU A 83 6.59 8.69 15.76
C LEU A 83 8.12 8.55 15.85
N GLN A 84 8.62 7.35 16.17
CA GLN A 84 10.04 7.05 16.25
C GLN A 84 10.62 6.58 14.91
N ILE A 85 9.76 6.28 13.93
CA ILE A 85 10.13 5.81 12.61
C ILE A 85 9.90 6.96 11.63
N ALA A 86 10.96 7.39 10.96
CA ALA A 86 10.83 8.44 9.96
C ALA A 86 10.08 7.92 8.72
N ASP A 87 9.27 8.80 8.12
CA ASP A 87 8.49 8.42 6.94
C ASP A 87 9.39 7.97 5.79
N GLY A 88 9.02 6.84 5.17
CA GLY A 88 9.74 6.29 4.02
C GLY A 88 11.07 5.61 4.34
N THR A 89 11.45 5.44 5.61
CA THR A 89 12.71 4.75 5.96
C THR A 89 12.58 3.24 6.08
N VAL A 90 11.35 2.71 6.23
CA VAL A 90 11.10 1.27 6.25
C VAL A 90 10.99 0.77 4.81
N SER A 91 11.90 -0.11 4.44
CA SER A 91 12.00 -0.75 3.14
C SER A 91 11.66 -2.25 3.23
N GLY A 92 11.61 -2.92 2.08
CA GLY A 92 11.37 -4.37 2.04
C GLY A 92 12.41 -5.19 2.81
N THR A 93 13.66 -4.71 2.92
CA THR A 93 14.72 -5.43 3.66
C THR A 93 14.57 -5.33 5.18
N ASP A 94 13.77 -4.38 5.66
CA ASP A 94 13.48 -4.20 7.09
C ASP A 94 12.31 -5.10 7.54
N LEU A 95 11.59 -5.71 6.59
CA LEU A 95 10.47 -6.60 6.82
C LEU A 95 10.88 -8.05 6.61
N VAL A 96 10.53 -8.91 7.57
CA VAL A 96 10.73 -10.35 7.40
C VAL A 96 9.65 -10.90 6.46
N ASP A 97 10.07 -11.71 5.49
CA ASP A 97 9.16 -12.29 4.50
C ASP A 97 7.99 -13.04 5.17
N GLY A 98 6.78 -12.77 4.67
CA GLY A 98 5.55 -13.41 5.16
C GLY A 98 5.00 -12.87 6.49
N THR A 99 5.62 -11.84 7.08
CA THR A 99 5.11 -11.23 8.33
C THR A 99 4.00 -10.23 8.13
N VAL A 100 3.89 -9.61 6.94
CA VAL A 100 2.78 -8.72 6.60
C VAL A 100 1.59 -9.57 6.17
N THR A 101 0.55 -9.57 6.99
CA THR A 101 -0.70 -10.29 6.76
C THR A 101 -1.81 -9.35 6.30
N ALA A 102 -2.97 -9.90 5.92
CA ALA A 102 -4.13 -9.10 5.59
C ALA A 102 -4.61 -8.22 6.75
N ALA A 103 -4.38 -8.62 8.01
CA ALA A 103 -4.76 -7.84 9.18
C ALA A 103 -3.89 -6.58 9.38
N ASP A 104 -2.69 -6.58 8.79
CA ASP A 104 -1.76 -5.44 8.85
C ASP A 104 -2.04 -4.40 7.76
N ILE A 105 -2.91 -4.72 6.79
CA ILE A 105 -3.26 -3.87 5.66
C ILE A 105 -4.68 -3.35 5.88
N ALA A 106 -4.81 -2.02 6.04
CA ALA A 106 -6.12 -1.40 6.17
C ALA A 106 -6.94 -1.53 4.87
N ASP A 107 -8.27 -1.58 5.00
CA ASP A 107 -9.18 -1.63 3.86
C ASP A 107 -8.94 -0.44 2.91
N GLY A 108 -8.76 -0.73 1.63
CA GLY A 108 -8.48 0.28 0.60
C GLY A 108 -7.05 0.85 0.62
N ALA A 109 -6.14 0.36 1.47
CA ALA A 109 -4.75 0.83 1.50
C ALA A 109 -3.99 0.54 0.20
N ILE A 110 -4.36 -0.52 -0.52
CA ILE A 110 -3.76 -0.90 -1.80
C ILE A 110 -4.55 -0.22 -2.94
N GLY A 111 -4.06 0.93 -3.40
CA GLY A 111 -4.60 1.61 -4.58
C GLY A 111 -4.18 0.96 -5.91
N SER A 112 -4.83 1.35 -7.01
CA SER A 112 -4.60 0.76 -8.34
C SER A 112 -3.15 0.82 -8.81
N GLY A 113 -2.42 1.89 -8.50
CA GLY A 113 -1.00 2.04 -8.85
C GLY A 113 -0.01 1.30 -7.93
N ARG A 114 -0.49 0.56 -6.92
CA ARG A 114 0.36 -0.19 -5.98
C ARG A 114 0.50 -1.67 -6.37
N LEU A 115 -0.33 -2.16 -7.29
CA LEU A 115 -0.23 -3.49 -7.84
C LEU A 115 0.68 -3.46 -9.07
N ALA A 116 1.75 -4.24 -9.05
CA ALA A 116 2.58 -4.42 -10.23
C ALA A 116 1.83 -5.17 -11.32
N ASP A 117 2.22 -4.97 -12.58
CA ASP A 117 1.67 -5.72 -13.71
C ASP A 117 1.80 -7.22 -13.46
N SER A 118 0.74 -7.97 -13.80
CA SER A 118 0.66 -9.44 -13.58
C SER A 118 0.74 -9.89 -12.11
N SER A 119 0.65 -8.99 -11.13
CA SER A 119 0.66 -9.34 -9.71
C SER A 119 -0.61 -10.06 -9.25
N VAL A 120 -1.75 -9.83 -9.90
CA VAL A 120 -3.00 -10.56 -9.69
C VAL A 120 -3.19 -11.54 -10.84
N THR A 121 -2.95 -12.82 -10.57
CA THR A 121 -3.11 -13.90 -11.55
C THR A 121 -4.45 -14.60 -11.35
N GLY A 122 -4.89 -15.41 -12.31
CA GLY A 122 -6.14 -16.17 -12.19
C GLY A 122 -6.23 -17.00 -10.90
N ALA A 123 -5.12 -17.60 -10.44
CA ALA A 123 -5.08 -18.36 -9.20
C ALA A 123 -5.31 -17.52 -7.91
N LYS A 124 -5.17 -16.19 -8.00
CA LYS A 124 -5.46 -15.26 -6.90
C LYS A 124 -6.90 -14.77 -6.90
N ILE A 125 -7.67 -15.10 -7.94
CA ILE A 125 -9.07 -14.74 -8.10
C ILE A 125 -9.87 -16.00 -7.81
N ALA A 126 -10.80 -15.92 -6.86
CA ALA A 126 -11.67 -17.04 -6.57
C ALA A 126 -12.70 -17.22 -7.69
N ASP A 127 -12.96 -18.47 -8.07
CA ASP A 127 -13.91 -18.77 -9.14
C ASP A 127 -15.31 -18.26 -8.78
N GLY A 128 -15.95 -17.58 -9.74
CA GLY A 128 -17.31 -17.06 -9.61
C GLY A 128 -17.44 -15.77 -8.78
N THR A 129 -16.35 -15.17 -8.29
CA THR A 129 -16.43 -13.88 -7.58
C THR A 129 -16.50 -12.68 -8.51
N LEU A 130 -16.02 -12.82 -9.75
CA LEU A 130 -16.16 -11.77 -10.77
C LEU A 130 -17.56 -11.84 -11.39
N THR A 131 -18.26 -10.73 -11.31
CA THR A 131 -19.56 -10.50 -11.93
C THR A 131 -19.41 -9.75 -13.25
N THR A 132 -20.50 -9.63 -14.01
CA THR A 132 -20.50 -8.81 -15.24
C THR A 132 -20.15 -7.35 -14.98
N ALA A 133 -20.43 -6.82 -13.78
CA ALA A 133 -20.07 -5.45 -13.41
C ALA A 133 -18.56 -5.26 -13.23
N ASP A 134 -17.82 -6.33 -12.96
CA ASP A 134 -16.37 -6.28 -12.74
C ASP A 134 -15.58 -6.34 -14.06
N ILE A 135 -16.19 -6.91 -15.12
CA ILE A 135 -15.50 -7.21 -16.39
C ILE A 135 -16.07 -6.51 -17.61
N ALA A 136 -17.34 -6.09 -17.58
CA ALA A 136 -18.00 -5.51 -18.74
C ALA A 136 -17.97 -3.98 -18.67
N ARG A 137 -17.76 -3.35 -19.82
CA ARG A 137 -17.95 -1.91 -19.99
C ARG A 137 -19.42 -1.54 -19.89
N PHE A 138 -20.26 -2.31 -20.57
CA PHE A 138 -21.72 -2.19 -20.51
C PHE A 138 -22.37 -3.57 -20.46
N SER A 139 -23.46 -3.70 -19.71
CA SER A 139 -24.31 -4.89 -19.75
C SER A 139 -25.76 -4.51 -19.58
N GLY A 140 -26.67 -5.30 -20.15
CA GLY A 140 -28.09 -4.98 -20.10
C GLY A 140 -28.96 -6.00 -20.81
N ALA A 141 -30.23 -5.62 -20.98
CA ALA A 141 -31.20 -6.41 -21.71
C ALA A 141 -32.09 -5.51 -22.56
N PHE A 142 -32.47 -5.99 -23.74
CA PHE A 142 -33.45 -5.34 -24.60
C PHE A 142 -34.50 -6.34 -25.06
N ARG A 143 -35.64 -5.85 -25.55
CA ARG A 143 -36.70 -6.67 -26.13
C ARG A 143 -37.05 -6.13 -27.51
N ILE A 144 -37.22 -7.03 -28.45
CA ILE A 144 -37.81 -6.72 -29.74
C ILE A 144 -39.24 -7.23 -29.70
N LEU A 145 -40.18 -6.31 -29.89
CA LEU A 145 -41.60 -6.62 -29.86
C LEU A 145 -42.04 -7.25 -31.19
N ALA A 146 -43.15 -7.97 -31.18
CA ALA A 146 -43.60 -8.73 -32.37
C ALA A 146 -44.07 -7.81 -33.49
N ASP A 147 -44.62 -6.65 -33.15
CA ASP A 147 -45.00 -5.56 -34.05
C ASP A 147 -43.80 -4.89 -34.73
N ASP A 148 -42.65 -4.79 -34.04
CA ASP A 148 -41.40 -4.27 -34.62
C ASP A 148 -40.77 -5.25 -35.65
N LEU A 149 -40.97 -6.56 -35.47
CA LEU A 149 -40.47 -7.60 -36.38
C LEU A 149 -41.38 -7.78 -37.59
N GLY A 150 -42.69 -7.83 -37.35
CA GLY A 150 -43.67 -8.16 -38.38
C GLY A 150 -43.50 -9.57 -38.95
N VAL A 151 -44.04 -9.78 -40.15
CA VAL A 151 -43.87 -11.04 -40.90
C VAL A 151 -42.52 -11.00 -41.61
N ILE A 152 -41.67 -11.98 -41.32
CA ILE A 152 -40.41 -12.20 -42.05
C ILE A 152 -40.66 -13.30 -43.07
N LYS A 153 -40.56 -12.95 -44.35
CA LYS A 153 -40.82 -13.90 -45.43
C LYS A 153 -39.86 -15.08 -45.42
N ALA A 154 -40.26 -16.17 -46.05
CA ALA A 154 -39.39 -17.32 -46.30
C ALA A 154 -38.03 -16.89 -46.87
N HIS A 155 -36.94 -17.36 -46.26
CA HIS A 155 -35.54 -17.05 -46.64
C HIS A 155 -35.11 -15.57 -46.61
N GLU A 156 -35.92 -14.68 -46.04
CA GLU A 156 -35.57 -13.26 -45.87
C GLU A 156 -35.08 -12.94 -44.45
N CYS A 157 -34.45 -11.77 -44.28
CA CYS A 157 -33.93 -11.29 -43.01
C CYS A 157 -34.48 -9.92 -42.64
N TRP A 158 -34.84 -9.76 -41.37
CA TRP A 158 -35.05 -8.46 -40.74
C TRP A 158 -33.73 -7.97 -40.14
N SER A 159 -33.40 -6.68 -40.30
CA SER A 159 -32.16 -6.10 -39.77
C SER A 159 -32.39 -4.65 -39.35
N ARG A 160 -32.25 -4.36 -38.06
CA ARG A 160 -32.37 -3.01 -37.49
C ARG A 160 -31.60 -2.88 -36.17
N GLU A 161 -31.44 -1.63 -35.74
CA GLU A 161 -30.98 -1.30 -34.39
C GLU A 161 -32.06 -1.65 -33.36
N PRO A 162 -31.74 -2.42 -32.32
CA PRO A 162 -32.69 -2.70 -31.25
C PRO A 162 -32.98 -1.48 -30.41
N ARG A 163 -34.25 -1.27 -30.10
CA ARG A 163 -34.71 -0.21 -29.20
C ARG A 163 -34.47 -0.64 -27.75
N GLY A 164 -34.07 0.31 -26.89
CA GLY A 164 -33.92 0.07 -25.44
C GLY A 164 -32.53 -0.44 -25.01
N LEU A 165 -31.48 -0.23 -25.81
CA LEU A 165 -30.11 -0.26 -25.28
C LEU A 165 -29.99 0.83 -24.20
N ALA A 166 -29.25 0.53 -23.12
CA ALA A 166 -29.06 1.49 -22.02
C ALA A 166 -28.58 2.85 -22.58
N PRO A 167 -29.02 3.99 -21.98
CA PRO A 167 -28.66 5.32 -22.49
C PRO A 167 -27.15 5.57 -22.56
N GLU A 168 -26.33 4.89 -21.75
CA GLU A 168 -24.86 4.95 -21.88
C GLU A 168 -24.33 4.31 -23.18
N ALA A 169 -25.01 3.29 -23.71
CA ALA A 169 -24.64 2.61 -24.94
C ALA A 169 -25.16 3.31 -26.22
N ALA A 170 -26.08 4.27 -26.10
CA ALA A 170 -26.70 4.92 -27.25
C ALA A 170 -25.80 5.96 -27.94
N GLY A 171 -24.73 6.41 -27.28
CA GLY A 171 -23.78 7.40 -27.80
C GLY A 171 -22.30 7.01 -27.70
N ALA A 172 -21.97 5.86 -27.10
CA ALA A 172 -20.61 5.35 -27.03
C ALA A 172 -20.22 4.67 -28.35
N ASP A 173 -19.01 4.92 -28.85
CA ASP A 173 -18.47 4.15 -29.97
C ASP A 173 -18.02 2.78 -29.47
N ILE A 174 -18.66 1.74 -30.00
CA ILE A 174 -18.38 0.33 -29.71
C ILE A 174 -17.68 -0.37 -30.89
N SER A 175 -17.10 0.38 -31.83
CA SER A 175 -16.49 -0.17 -33.05
C SER A 175 -15.34 -1.16 -32.77
N GLN A 176 -14.59 -0.93 -31.69
CA GLN A 176 -13.47 -1.78 -31.27
C GLN A 176 -13.87 -2.76 -30.15
N ASP A 177 -15.11 -2.71 -29.67
CA ASP A 177 -15.52 -3.49 -28.51
C ASP A 177 -15.94 -4.91 -28.92
N ALA A 178 -15.73 -5.87 -28.01
CA ALA A 178 -16.30 -7.21 -28.15
C ALA A 178 -17.73 -7.23 -27.60
N LEU A 179 -18.67 -7.67 -28.43
CA LEU A 179 -20.08 -7.78 -28.07
C LEU A 179 -20.50 -9.25 -27.96
N LEU A 180 -21.16 -9.59 -26.84
CA LEU A 180 -21.85 -10.86 -26.64
C LEU A 180 -23.34 -10.59 -26.51
N VAL A 181 -24.16 -11.21 -27.37
CA VAL A 181 -25.63 -11.12 -27.32
C VAL A 181 -26.24 -12.50 -27.19
N VAL A 182 -27.07 -12.68 -26.16
CA VAL A 182 -27.68 -13.97 -25.83
C VAL A 182 -29.19 -13.81 -25.74
N PRO A 183 -29.99 -14.61 -26.47
CA PRO A 183 -31.44 -14.59 -26.33
C PRO A 183 -31.88 -15.19 -24.99
N ARG A 184 -32.87 -14.56 -24.35
CA ARG A 184 -33.50 -14.98 -23.08
C ARG A 184 -34.81 -15.75 -23.30
N GLY A 185 -34.84 -16.62 -24.30
CA GLY A 185 -36.00 -17.43 -24.65
C GLY A 185 -35.72 -18.38 -25.80
N SER A 186 -36.59 -19.38 -25.98
CA SER A 186 -36.44 -20.35 -27.07
C SER A 186 -36.89 -19.74 -28.40
N PHE A 187 -35.97 -19.62 -29.36
CA PHE A 187 -36.31 -19.53 -30.77
C PHE A 187 -36.70 -20.92 -31.28
N ASN A 188 -37.82 -21.47 -30.83
CA ASN A 188 -38.38 -22.80 -31.18
C ASN A 188 -37.53 -23.62 -32.18
N GLY A 189 -36.38 -24.12 -31.70
CA GLY A 189 -35.43 -25.00 -32.39
C GLY A 189 -35.10 -24.73 -33.88
N GLN A 190 -34.40 -23.64 -34.23
CA GLN A 190 -33.64 -23.47 -35.50
C GLN A 190 -34.36 -22.81 -36.70
N THR A 191 -35.64 -22.46 -36.60
CA THR A 191 -36.38 -21.76 -37.68
C THR A 191 -35.78 -20.39 -38.03
N PHE A 192 -35.24 -19.70 -37.02
CA PHE A 192 -34.62 -18.38 -37.18
C PHE A 192 -33.16 -18.41 -36.75
N SER A 193 -32.27 -17.91 -37.61
CA SER A 193 -30.88 -17.62 -37.25
C SER A 193 -30.75 -16.13 -36.92
N PHE A 194 -30.11 -15.79 -35.81
CA PHE A 194 -29.76 -14.41 -35.50
C PHE A 194 -28.27 -14.17 -35.67
N ASN A 195 -27.93 -12.94 -36.04
CA ASN A 195 -26.56 -12.44 -36.08
C ASN A 195 -26.56 -10.99 -35.62
N TYR A 196 -25.43 -10.49 -35.18
CA TYR A 196 -25.24 -9.10 -34.85
C TYR A 196 -23.97 -8.56 -35.46
N ARG A 197 -23.96 -7.25 -35.69
CA ARG A 197 -22.77 -6.51 -36.08
C ARG A 197 -22.78 -5.15 -35.42
N THR A 198 -21.60 -4.62 -35.20
CA THR A 198 -21.42 -3.18 -35.04
C THR A 198 -21.53 -2.56 -36.43
N SER A 199 -22.33 -1.50 -36.57
CA SER A 199 -22.34 -0.72 -37.80
C SER A 199 -21.09 0.14 -37.82
N ALA A 200 -20.48 0.31 -39.00
CA ALA A 200 -19.45 1.34 -39.15
C ALA A 200 -20.05 2.71 -38.78
N PRO A 201 -19.26 3.63 -38.20
CA PRO A 201 -19.64 5.03 -38.04
C PRO A 201 -20.12 5.57 -39.40
N ASN A 202 -21.17 6.38 -39.43
CA ASN A 202 -21.63 6.97 -40.68
C ASN A 202 -20.50 7.87 -41.23
N PRO A 203 -19.95 7.58 -42.43
CA PRO A 203 -18.83 8.36 -42.96
C PRO A 203 -19.18 9.82 -43.25
N ASN A 204 -20.48 10.14 -43.32
CA ASN A 204 -20.98 11.50 -43.57
C ASN A 204 -21.39 12.25 -42.28
N ASP A 205 -21.28 11.61 -41.11
CA ASP A 205 -21.57 12.23 -39.81
C ASP A 205 -20.47 11.82 -38.81
N PRO A 206 -19.45 12.67 -38.59
CA PRO A 206 -18.34 12.37 -37.68
C PRO A 206 -18.77 12.30 -36.20
N GLY A 207 -20.03 12.63 -35.86
CA GLY A 207 -20.61 12.39 -34.54
C GLY A 207 -21.46 11.12 -34.44
N ALA A 208 -21.63 10.36 -35.54
CA ALA A 208 -22.43 9.14 -35.54
C ALA A 208 -21.67 7.98 -34.91
N ALA A 209 -21.99 7.70 -33.64
CA ALA A 209 -21.51 6.51 -32.93
C ALA A 209 -21.87 5.22 -33.69
N SER A 210 -20.95 4.25 -33.67
CA SER A 210 -21.20 2.90 -34.18
C SER A 210 -22.41 2.28 -33.47
N ARG A 211 -23.35 1.74 -34.25
CA ARG A 211 -24.63 1.25 -33.74
C ARG A 211 -24.63 -0.27 -33.66
N PHE A 212 -25.30 -0.81 -32.67
CA PHE A 212 -25.58 -2.24 -32.60
C PHE A 212 -26.73 -2.61 -33.55
N VAL A 213 -26.45 -3.46 -34.54
CA VAL A 213 -27.47 -3.93 -35.49
C VAL A 213 -27.69 -5.43 -35.30
N LEU A 214 -28.93 -5.80 -35.00
CA LEU A 214 -29.35 -7.19 -34.93
C LEU A 214 -30.01 -7.59 -36.25
N THR A 215 -29.66 -8.78 -36.73
CA THR A 215 -30.24 -9.39 -37.91
C THR A 215 -30.89 -10.72 -37.55
N LEU A 216 -32.12 -10.93 -37.98
CA LEU A 216 -32.93 -12.14 -37.76
C LEU A 216 -33.36 -12.66 -39.13
N CYS A 217 -32.93 -13.87 -39.48
CA CYS A 217 -33.24 -14.49 -40.77
C CYS A 217 -34.17 -15.68 -40.60
N ASN A 218 -35.27 -15.68 -41.35
CA ASN A 218 -36.14 -16.84 -41.47
C ASN A 218 -35.46 -17.89 -42.35
N ARG A 219 -35.27 -19.10 -41.85
CA ARG A 219 -34.61 -20.21 -42.57
C ARG A 219 -35.60 -21.24 -43.12
N THR A 220 -36.90 -20.96 -43.05
CA THR A 220 -37.94 -21.86 -43.54
C THR A 220 -38.50 -21.43 -44.88
N ASP A 221 -39.21 -22.36 -45.51
CA ASP A 221 -39.90 -22.17 -46.79
C ASP A 221 -41.27 -21.47 -46.63
N VAL A 222 -41.62 -21.03 -45.42
CA VAL A 222 -42.90 -20.36 -45.14
C VAL A 222 -42.65 -19.03 -44.44
N ASP A 223 -43.55 -18.08 -44.69
CA ASP A 223 -43.56 -16.80 -43.99
C ASP A 223 -43.82 -17.02 -42.50
N ALA A 224 -43.05 -16.34 -41.65
CA ALA A 224 -43.13 -16.54 -40.21
C ALA A 224 -43.18 -15.20 -39.47
N ALA A 225 -44.09 -15.11 -38.51
CA ALA A 225 -44.24 -13.97 -37.62
C ALA A 225 -43.71 -14.35 -36.22
N PRO A 226 -42.44 -14.03 -35.91
CA PRO A 226 -41.87 -14.38 -34.61
C PRO A 226 -42.56 -13.63 -33.47
N ALA A 227 -42.73 -14.32 -32.33
CA ALA A 227 -43.14 -13.68 -31.09
C ALA A 227 -42.06 -12.71 -30.59
N SER A 228 -42.41 -11.85 -29.62
CA SER A 228 -41.43 -10.93 -29.02
C SER A 228 -40.26 -11.69 -28.39
N VAL A 229 -39.05 -11.25 -28.67
CA VAL A 229 -37.82 -11.90 -28.19
C VAL A 229 -37.05 -10.96 -27.27
N ALA A 230 -36.65 -11.46 -26.11
CA ALA A 230 -35.77 -10.77 -25.18
C ALA A 230 -34.32 -11.19 -25.41
N PHE A 231 -33.41 -10.24 -25.27
CA PHE A 231 -31.97 -10.47 -25.37
C PHE A 231 -31.26 -9.86 -24.18
N SER A 232 -30.12 -10.45 -23.82
CA SER A 232 -29.13 -9.86 -22.96
C SER A 232 -27.88 -9.57 -23.75
N TYR A 233 -27.20 -8.50 -23.39
CA TYR A 233 -25.94 -8.13 -24.02
C TYR A 233 -24.89 -7.80 -22.98
N ILE A 234 -23.64 -8.06 -23.34
CA ILE A 234 -22.45 -7.67 -22.61
C ILE A 234 -21.48 -7.09 -23.63
N ILE A 235 -20.95 -5.90 -23.35
CA ILE A 235 -19.95 -5.21 -24.15
C ILE A 235 -18.66 -5.17 -23.34
N PHE A 236 -17.60 -5.72 -23.91
CA PHE A 236 -16.25 -5.71 -23.36
C PHE A 236 -15.43 -4.67 -24.10
N ASP A 237 -14.79 -3.79 -23.33
CA ASP A 237 -13.80 -2.86 -23.87
C ASP A 237 -12.57 -3.68 -24.30
N LEU A 238 -12.14 -3.53 -25.55
CA LEU A 238 -10.90 -4.13 -26.01
C LEU A 238 -9.83 -3.03 -26.12
N PRO A 239 -8.60 -3.31 -25.65
CA PRO A 239 -7.49 -2.37 -25.72
C PRO A 239 -6.95 -2.19 -27.16
#